data_AF-A0A956EPQ6-F1
#
_entry.id   AF-A0A956EPQ6-F1
#
_cell.length_a   1.000
_cell.length_b   1.000
_cell.length_c   1.000
_cell.angle_alpha   90.00
_cell.angle_beta   90.00
_cell.angle_gamma   90.00
#
_symmetry.space_group_name_H-M   'P 1'
#
loop_
_entity.id
_entity.type
_entity.pdbx_description
1 polymer ?
#
loop_
_entity_poly.entity_id
_entity_poly.type
_entity_poly.pdbx_seq_one_letter_code
_entity_poly.pdbx_strand_id
1 'polypeptide(L)'
;ASPRLDVFSLGVTLYRLATRHFPFPEKASPGALTEPREAADVGVELPAALEMALRRAMIVEPTHRIQTMVALRTELEDALAELRADDVKSSKRAVHDPPVRDAARTSARSLLLLALLCVATTAIGVLFGASIARRGDHAVLSLAIELGHSLRGQTAREETNRPLSSVARGSGEARDATPDNAPSAAPGEPDVAAESDAEGSSVPLSSARRSAPIAAPSASASKPRPPMRESLKAADARLRRCVARGEGSVFVEFAVE
;
A
#
# COMPACT_ATOMS: atom_id res chain seq x y z
N ALA A 1 2.97 -4.76 21.40
CA ALA A 1 2.89 -3.82 20.26
C ALA A 1 1.75 -2.84 20.53
N SER A 2 1.88 -1.57 20.15
CA SER A 2 0.76 -0.62 20.26
C SER A 2 -0.21 -0.86 19.10
N PRO A 3 -1.53 -1.00 19.33
CA PRO A 3 -2.50 -1.20 18.26
C PRO A 3 -2.42 -0.15 17.13
N ARG A 4 -2.02 1.09 17.48
CA ARG A 4 -1.81 2.18 16.51
C ARG A 4 -0.63 1.90 15.57
N LEU A 5 0.41 1.23 16.04
CA LEU A 5 1.57 0.85 15.24
C LEU A 5 1.20 -0.23 14.23
N ASP A 6 0.30 -1.14 14.60
CA ASP A 6 -0.22 -2.18 13.71
C ASP A 6 -1.07 -1.57 12.58
N VAL A 7 -1.94 -0.60 12.90
CA VAL A 7 -2.71 0.19 11.91
C VAL A 7 -1.79 0.86 10.88
N PHE A 8 -0.70 1.49 11.35
CA PHE A 8 0.26 2.15 10.46
C PHE A 8 1.01 1.17 9.57
N SER A 9 1.51 0.08 10.17
CA SER A 9 2.25 -0.94 9.44
C SER A 9 1.37 -1.61 8.38
N LEU A 10 0.09 -1.83 8.68
CA LEU A 10 -0.88 -2.30 7.71
C LEU A 10 -1.15 -1.27 6.61
N GLY A 11 -1.35 0.00 6.95
CA GLY A 11 -1.52 1.09 5.97
C GLY A 11 -0.35 1.16 4.98
N VAL A 12 0.89 1.12 5.48
CA VAL A 12 2.11 1.09 4.65
C VAL A 12 2.14 -0.15 3.75
N THR A 13 1.75 -1.31 4.27
CA THR A 13 1.70 -2.56 3.51
C THR A 13 0.68 -2.48 2.38
N LEU A 14 -0.54 -2.01 2.67
CA LEU A 14 -1.61 -1.86 1.68
C LEU A 14 -1.23 -0.83 0.60
N TYR A 15 -0.66 0.31 0.99
CA TYR A 15 -0.13 1.30 0.04
C TYR A 15 0.90 0.67 -0.89
N ARG A 16 1.86 -0.09 -0.35
CA ARG A 16 2.90 -0.75 -1.16
C ARG A 16 2.34 -1.83 -2.07
N LEU A 17 1.32 -2.56 -1.64
CA LEU A 17 0.64 -3.54 -2.48
C LEU A 17 -0.08 -2.86 -3.65
N ALA A 18 -0.73 -1.74 -3.40
CA ALA A 18 -1.48 -0.98 -4.40
C ALA A 18 -0.55 -0.26 -5.39
N THR A 19 0.51 0.39 -4.91
CA THR A 19 1.35 1.28 -5.73
C THR A 19 2.67 0.66 -6.17
N ARG A 20 3.09 -0.48 -5.59
CA ARG A 20 4.45 -1.05 -5.71
C ARG A 20 5.59 -0.17 -5.21
N HIS A 21 5.27 0.96 -4.58
CA HIS A 21 6.24 1.90 -4.03
C HIS A 21 6.11 1.99 -2.51
N PHE A 22 7.18 2.39 -1.83
CA PHE A 22 7.11 2.70 -0.41
C PHE A 22 6.52 4.11 -0.24
N PRO A 23 5.62 4.33 0.74
CA PRO A 23 4.97 5.64 0.91
C PRO A 23 5.94 6.72 1.38
N PHE A 24 7.01 6.37 2.08
CA PHE A 24 8.01 7.32 2.55
C PHE A 24 9.28 7.24 1.70
N PRO A 25 10.01 8.35 1.47
CA PRO A 25 11.27 8.28 0.76
C PRO A 25 12.34 7.53 1.58
N GLU A 26 13.07 6.61 0.94
CA GLU A 26 14.12 5.80 1.60
C GLU A 26 15.27 6.64 2.18
N LYS A 27 15.45 7.87 1.66
CA LYS A 27 16.51 8.81 2.07
C LYS A 27 16.00 9.94 2.97
N ALA A 28 14.91 9.73 3.71
CA ALA A 28 14.53 10.70 4.73
C ALA A 28 15.66 10.80 5.77
N SER A 29 16.13 12.02 6.02
CA SER A 29 17.12 12.26 7.08
C SER A 29 16.54 11.81 8.42
N PRO A 30 17.33 11.18 9.31
CA PRO A 30 16.85 10.76 10.62
C PRO A 30 16.26 11.97 11.36
N GLY A 31 14.95 11.93 11.64
CA GLY A 31 14.21 13.02 12.29
C GLY A 31 13.30 13.83 11.36
N ALA A 32 13.39 13.69 10.04
CA ALA A 32 12.45 14.32 9.11
C ALA A 32 11.14 13.51 9.07
N LEU A 33 10.12 13.98 9.79
CA LEU A 33 8.75 13.46 9.66
C LEU A 33 8.22 13.87 8.29
N THR A 34 8.44 13.00 7.30
CA THR A 34 7.99 13.24 5.92
C THR A 34 6.56 12.74 5.79
N GLU A 35 5.70 13.52 5.15
CA GLU A 35 4.36 13.05 4.79
C GLU A 35 4.44 11.86 3.83
N PRO A 36 3.47 10.92 3.89
CA PRO A 36 3.35 9.88 2.88
C PRO A 36 3.19 10.50 1.49
N ARG A 37 3.91 9.96 0.50
CA ARG A 37 3.75 10.31 -0.91
C ARG A 37 2.33 9.95 -1.38
N GLU A 38 1.75 10.78 -2.24
CA GLU A 38 0.45 10.51 -2.85
C GLU A 38 0.60 9.43 -3.94
N ALA A 39 -0.47 8.66 -4.18
CA ALA A 39 -0.40 7.60 -5.20
C ALA A 39 -0.24 8.20 -6.61
N ALA A 40 -0.82 9.38 -6.84
CA ALA A 40 -0.69 10.15 -8.07
C ALA A 40 0.78 10.51 -8.40
N ASP A 41 1.62 10.79 -7.39
CA ASP A 41 3.03 11.13 -7.58
C ASP A 41 3.86 9.96 -8.15
N VAL A 42 3.39 8.73 -7.98
CA VAL A 42 4.01 7.52 -8.55
C VAL A 42 3.27 7.00 -9.79
N GLY A 43 2.34 7.78 -10.33
CA GLY A 43 1.58 7.45 -11.54
C GLY A 43 0.56 6.34 -11.34
N VAL A 44 0.10 6.12 -10.10
CA VAL A 44 -0.96 5.15 -9.78
C VAL A 44 -2.20 5.90 -9.34
N GLU A 45 -3.28 5.76 -10.09
CA GLU A 45 -4.56 6.34 -9.73
C GLU A 45 -5.31 5.39 -8.79
N LEU A 46 -5.55 5.83 -7.55
CA LEU A 46 -6.34 5.09 -6.58
C LEU A 46 -7.73 5.72 -6.45
N PRO A 47 -8.77 4.94 -6.12
CA PRO A 47 -10.05 5.51 -5.72
C PRO A 47 -9.85 6.47 -4.53
N ALA A 48 -10.41 7.67 -4.63
CA ALA A 48 -10.17 8.75 -3.66
C ALA A 48 -10.46 8.32 -2.20
N ALA A 49 -11.53 7.55 -1.99
CA ALA A 49 -11.89 7.01 -0.67
C ALA A 49 -10.81 6.05 -0.12
N LEU A 50 -10.25 5.19 -0.97
CA LEU A 50 -9.17 4.27 -0.57
C LEU A 50 -7.89 5.04 -0.24
N GLU A 51 -7.52 6.01 -1.07
CA GLU A 51 -6.33 6.85 -0.82
C GLU A 51 -6.47 7.63 0.49
N MET A 52 -7.65 8.18 0.77
CA MET A 52 -7.94 8.88 2.02
C MET A 52 -7.82 7.96 3.24
N ALA A 53 -8.37 6.74 3.19
CA ALA A 53 -8.24 5.75 4.26
C ALA A 53 -6.78 5.38 4.52
N LEU A 54 -6.00 5.13 3.45
CA LEU A 54 -4.57 4.82 3.55
C LEU A 54 -3.76 5.98 4.13
N ARG A 55 -4.01 7.22 3.69
CA ARG A 55 -3.35 8.42 4.24
C ARG A 55 -3.60 8.55 5.73
N ARG A 56 -4.85 8.39 6.20
CA ARG A 56 -5.20 8.48 7.63
C ARG A 56 -4.58 7.36 8.47
N ALA A 57 -4.45 6.16 7.92
CA ALA A 57 -3.75 5.06 8.57
C ALA A 57 -2.24 5.32 8.72
N MET A 58 -1.64 6.04 7.76
CA MET A 58 -0.20 6.32 7.69
C MET A 58 0.21 7.68 8.27
N ILE A 59 -0.68 8.38 8.99
CA ILE A 59 -0.31 9.63 9.69
C ILE A 59 0.81 9.33 10.69
N VAL A 60 1.87 10.14 10.64
CA VAL A 60 3.07 9.97 11.45
C VAL A 60 2.75 10.13 12.94
N GLU A 61 1.97 11.16 13.28
CA GLU A 61 1.52 11.44 14.65
C GLU A 61 0.45 10.41 15.11
N PRO A 62 0.74 9.55 16.12
CA PRO A 62 -0.16 8.47 16.51
C PRO A 62 -1.53 8.92 17.04
N THR A 63 -1.63 10.13 17.58
CA THR A 63 -2.90 10.68 18.09
C THR A 63 -3.87 11.08 16.98
N HIS A 64 -3.36 11.46 15.81
CA HIS A 64 -4.17 11.82 14.64
C HIS A 64 -4.49 10.64 13.71
N ARG A 65 -3.83 9.50 13.92
CA ARG A 65 -4.07 8.26 13.17
C ARG A 65 -5.43 7.65 13.50
N ILE A 66 -5.91 6.76 12.64
CA ILE A 66 -6.96 5.81 12.98
C ILE A 66 -6.57 5.01 14.25
N GLN A 67 -7.44 5.03 15.24
CA GLN A 67 -7.12 4.59 16.60
C GLN A 67 -7.19 3.07 16.78
N THR A 68 -8.03 2.40 16.00
CA THR A 68 -8.31 0.97 16.15
C THR A 68 -8.33 0.27 14.79
N MET A 69 -8.01 -1.03 14.78
CA MET A 69 -8.11 -1.86 13.58
C MET A 69 -9.55 -1.97 13.05
N VAL A 70 -10.53 -1.96 13.96
CA VAL A 70 -11.96 -1.97 13.59
C VAL A 70 -12.32 -0.72 12.80
N ALA A 71 -11.87 0.46 13.24
CA ALA A 71 -12.10 1.70 12.51
C ALA A 71 -11.44 1.70 11.12
N LEU A 72 -10.21 1.19 11.02
CA LEU A 72 -9.54 1.05 9.72
C LEU A 72 -10.31 0.11 8.79
N ARG A 73 -10.80 -1.03 9.31
CA ARG A 73 -11.62 -1.96 8.55
C ARG A 73 -12.88 -1.29 8.01
N THR A 74 -13.61 -0.55 8.84
CA THR A 74 -14.83 0.17 8.42
C THR A 74 -14.51 1.15 7.29
N GLU A 75 -13.44 1.94 7.39
CA GLU A 75 -13.06 2.87 6.32
C GLU A 75 -12.69 2.17 5.01
N LEU A 76 -12.04 1.00 5.07
CA LEU A 76 -11.74 0.20 3.89
C LEU A 76 -12.99 -0.44 3.27
N GLU A 77 -13.96 -0.86 4.09
CA GLU A 77 -15.25 -1.37 3.64
C GLU A 77 -16.08 -0.28 2.94
N ASP A 78 -16.08 0.93 3.50
CA ASP A 78 -16.73 2.11 2.90
C ASP A 78 -16.10 2.47 1.55
N ALA A 79 -14.76 2.52 1.48
CA ALA A 79 -14.04 2.76 0.23
C ALA A 79 -14.33 1.68 -0.84
N LEU A 80 -14.47 0.42 -0.42
CA LEU A 80 -14.84 -0.68 -1.32
C LEU A 80 -16.29 -0.57 -1.80
N ALA A 81 -17.21 -0.13 -0.94
CA ALA A 81 -18.61 0.09 -1.30
C ALA A 81 -18.76 1.21 -2.34
N GLU A 82 -17.98 2.29 -2.20
CA GLU A 82 -17.96 3.40 -3.17
C GLU A 82 -17.45 2.93 -4.54
N LEU A 83 -16.36 2.17 -4.57
CA LEU A 83 -15.82 1.61 -5.81
C LEU A 83 -16.86 0.75 -6.56
N ARG A 84 -17.57 -0.11 -5.80
CA ARG A 84 -18.64 -0.95 -6.37
C ARG A 84 -19.83 -0.12 -6.87
N ALA A 85 -20.13 1.01 -6.23
CA ALA A 85 -21.21 1.88 -6.66
C ALA A 85 -20.89 2.58 -8.00
N ASP A 86 -19.63 2.93 -8.23
CA ASP A 86 -19.19 3.59 -9.46
C ASP A 86 -19.14 2.65 -10.67
N ASP A 87 -18.87 1.36 -10.47
CA ASP A 87 -19.00 0.34 -11.51
C ASP A 87 -20.45 0.25 -12.03
N VAL A 88 -21.44 0.34 -11.13
CA VAL A 88 -22.86 0.30 -11.48
C VAL A 88 -23.27 1.56 -12.24
N LYS A 89 -22.78 2.74 -11.83
CA LYS A 89 -23.07 4.01 -12.54
C LYS A 89 -22.45 4.04 -13.93
N SER A 90 -21.22 3.54 -14.07
CA SER A 90 -20.51 3.48 -15.35
C SER A 90 -21.21 2.55 -16.35
N SER A 91 -21.72 1.40 -15.88
CA SER A 91 -22.50 0.47 -16.70
C SER A 91 -23.82 1.07 -17.19
N LYS A 92 -24.54 1.82 -16.32
CA LYS A 92 -25.82 2.43 -16.70
C LYS A 92 -25.69 3.57 -17.70
N ARG A 93 -24.52 4.21 -17.78
CA ARG A 93 -24.24 5.28 -18.74
C ARG A 93 -23.92 4.76 -20.15
N ALA A 94 -23.40 3.54 -20.26
CA ALA A 94 -23.07 2.91 -21.55
C ALA A 94 -24.29 2.46 -22.37
N VAL A 95 -25.48 2.37 -21.76
CA VAL A 95 -26.72 1.95 -22.45
C VAL A 95 -27.51 3.13 -23.03
N HIS A 96 -27.13 4.37 -22.71
CA HIS A 96 -27.77 5.56 -23.27
C HIS A 96 -26.87 6.34 -24.22
N ASP A 97 -26.01 5.64 -24.97
CA ASP A 97 -25.47 6.22 -26.20
C ASP A 97 -26.56 6.05 -27.29
N PRO A 98 -27.19 7.14 -27.78
CA PRO A 98 -27.90 7.03 -29.06
C PRO A 98 -26.90 6.53 -30.11
N PRO A 99 -27.33 5.80 -31.16
CA PRO A 99 -26.40 5.34 -32.19
C PRO A 99 -25.73 6.56 -32.84
N VAL A 100 -24.50 6.87 -32.41
CA VAL A 100 -23.67 7.91 -33.01
C VAL A 100 -23.22 7.37 -34.36
N ARG A 101 -24.01 7.68 -35.38
CA ARG A 101 -23.51 7.79 -36.75
C ARG A 101 -22.45 8.89 -36.76
N ASP A 102 -21.25 8.53 -37.18
CA ASP A 102 -20.22 9.38 -37.79
C ASP A 102 -19.77 10.64 -37.02
N ALA A 103 -18.66 10.53 -36.30
CA ALA A 103 -17.81 11.67 -35.97
C ALA A 103 -16.33 11.37 -36.25
N ALA A 104 -16.04 11.02 -37.51
CA ALA A 104 -14.73 11.16 -38.14
C ALA A 104 -14.37 12.65 -38.32
N ARG A 105 -14.31 13.39 -37.21
CA ARG A 105 -13.75 14.74 -37.12
C ARG A 105 -12.61 14.72 -36.11
N THR A 106 -11.64 13.84 -36.33
CA THR A 106 -10.29 14.08 -35.85
C THR A 106 -9.85 15.43 -36.44
N SER A 107 -9.75 16.42 -35.56
CA SER A 107 -9.37 17.78 -35.89
C SER A 107 -8.10 17.78 -36.75
N ALA A 108 -8.21 18.26 -37.99
CA ALA A 108 -7.09 18.37 -38.93
C ALA A 108 -5.87 19.10 -38.34
N ARG A 109 -6.07 19.90 -37.28
CA ARG A 109 -5.01 20.57 -36.53
C ARG A 109 -4.10 19.60 -35.77
N SER A 110 -4.63 18.50 -35.22
CA SER A 110 -3.83 17.50 -34.51
C SER A 110 -2.91 16.72 -35.46
N LEU A 111 -3.41 16.38 -36.65
CA LEU A 111 -2.61 15.71 -37.67
C LEU A 111 -1.54 16.66 -38.24
N LEU A 112 -1.87 17.95 -38.39
CA LEU A 112 -0.93 18.95 -38.87
C LEU A 112 0.21 19.18 -37.87
N LEU A 113 -0.07 19.23 -36.57
CA LEU A 113 0.97 19.34 -35.53
C LEU A 113 1.90 18.12 -35.49
N LEU A 114 1.34 16.91 -35.60
CA LEU A 114 2.13 15.68 -35.62
C LEU A 114 3.02 15.61 -36.88
N ALA A 115 2.50 16.00 -38.04
CA ALA A 115 3.27 16.05 -39.28
C ALA A 115 4.42 17.07 -39.19
N LEU A 116 4.18 18.26 -38.62
CA LEU A 116 5.20 19.28 -38.40
C LEU A 116 6.33 18.78 -37.48
N LEU A 117 5.98 18.05 -36.42
CA LEU A 117 6.96 17.46 -35.50
C LEU A 117 7.87 16.45 -36.21
N CYS A 118 7.32 15.59 -37.07
CA CYS A 118 8.10 14.63 -37.86
C CYS A 118 9.04 15.29 -38.89
N VAL A 119 8.62 16.41 -39.49
CA VAL A 119 9.47 17.16 -40.42
C VAL A 119 10.61 17.87 -39.67
N ALA A 120 10.33 18.42 -38.48
CA ALA A 120 11.35 19.08 -37.67
C ALA A 120 12.44 18.11 -37.20
N THR A 121 12.06 16.92 -36.73
CA THR A 121 13.03 15.92 -36.23
C THR A 121 13.91 15.36 -37.35
N THR A 122 13.35 15.14 -38.54
CA THR A 122 14.13 14.69 -39.71
C THR A 122 15.12 15.75 -40.20
N ALA A 123 14.72 17.03 -40.23
CA ALA A 123 15.61 18.14 -40.59
C ALA A 123 16.80 18.28 -39.64
N ILE A 124 16.57 18.17 -38.32
CA ILE A 124 17.63 18.21 -37.31
C ILE A 124 18.61 17.06 -37.51
N GLY A 125 18.11 15.84 -37.74
CA GLY A 125 18.95 14.67 -38.00
C GLY A 125 19.86 14.82 -39.22
N VAL A 126 19.32 15.35 -40.33
CA VAL A 126 20.10 15.59 -41.57
C VAL A 126 21.16 16.66 -41.36
N LEU A 127 20.82 17.78 -40.70
CA LEU A 127 21.78 18.84 -40.40
C LEU A 127 22.91 18.34 -39.48
N PHE A 128 22.57 17.55 -38.46
CA PHE A 128 23.55 16.98 -37.54
C PHE A 128 24.47 15.99 -38.26
N GLY A 129 23.91 15.07 -39.06
CA GLY A 129 24.68 14.12 -39.87
C GLY A 129 25.60 14.79 -40.90
N ALA A 130 25.10 15.81 -41.60
CA ALA A 130 25.91 16.58 -42.55
C ALA A 130 27.02 17.38 -41.84
N SER A 131 26.77 17.90 -40.64
CA SER A 131 27.80 18.59 -39.84
C SER A 131 28.93 17.65 -39.43
N ILE A 132 28.60 16.41 -39.05
CA ILE A 132 29.58 15.38 -38.69
C ILE A 132 30.39 14.97 -39.92
N ALA A 133 29.73 14.77 -41.07
CA ALA A 133 30.40 14.41 -42.31
C ALA A 133 31.38 15.49 -42.80
N ARG A 134 31.07 16.78 -42.59
CA ARG A 134 31.96 17.90 -42.96
C ARG A 134 33.13 18.09 -42.00
N ARG A 135 32.98 17.70 -40.73
CA ARG A 135 34.02 17.96 -39.73
C ARG A 135 35.19 16.98 -39.78
N GLY A 136 35.09 15.86 -40.49
CA GLY A 136 36.21 14.91 -40.63
C GLY A 136 36.73 14.34 -39.30
N ASP A 137 35.97 14.52 -38.22
CA ASP A 137 36.38 14.17 -36.87
C ASP A 137 36.10 12.68 -36.63
N HIS A 138 37.09 11.84 -36.90
CA HIS A 138 37.11 10.41 -36.54
C HIS A 138 36.88 10.15 -35.03
N ALA A 139 36.92 11.19 -34.19
CA ALA A 139 36.64 11.13 -32.76
C ALA A 139 35.20 10.68 -32.43
N VAL A 140 34.21 11.03 -33.26
CA VAL A 140 32.80 10.70 -32.98
C VAL A 140 32.51 9.21 -33.22
N LEU A 141 33.19 8.59 -34.19
CA LEU A 141 33.12 7.14 -34.41
C LEU A 141 33.78 6.36 -33.27
N SER A 142 34.84 6.90 -32.65
CA SER A 142 35.46 6.29 -31.47
C SER A 142 34.51 6.25 -30.27
N LEU A 143 33.77 7.34 -30.03
CA LEU A 143 32.82 7.43 -28.90
C LEU A 143 31.62 6.47 -29.07
N ALA A 144 31.13 6.30 -30.30
CA ALA A 144 30.02 5.38 -30.60
C ALA A 144 30.41 3.90 -30.41
N ILE A 145 31.65 3.53 -30.73
CA ILE A 145 32.16 2.17 -30.52
C ILE A 145 32.39 1.91 -29.02
N GLU A 146 32.87 2.92 -28.28
CA GLU A 146 33.13 2.80 -26.84
C GLU A 146 31.84 2.71 -26.01
N LEU A 147 30.79 3.45 -26.39
CA LEU A 147 29.44 3.31 -25.80
C LEU A 147 28.78 1.96 -26.12
N GLY A 148 29.01 1.41 -27.32
CA GLY A 148 28.52 0.08 -27.69
C GLY A 148 29.17 -1.05 -26.89
N HIS A 149 30.45 -0.92 -26.53
CA HIS A 149 31.16 -1.92 -25.72
C HIS A 149 30.81 -1.84 -24.23
N SER A 150 30.54 -0.64 -23.70
CA SER A 150 30.17 -0.44 -22.29
C SER A 150 28.80 -1.06 -21.95
N LEU A 151 27.83 -0.99 -22.86
CA LEU A 151 26.50 -1.59 -22.66
C LEU A 151 26.51 -3.12 -22.74
N ARG A 152 27.46 -3.73 -23.46
CA ARG A 152 27.58 -5.20 -23.59
C ARG A 152 28.25 -5.86 -22.38
N GLY A 153 28.97 -5.10 -21.55
CA GLY A 153 29.67 -5.62 -20.37
C GLY A 153 28.82 -5.73 -19.09
N GLN A 154 27.68 -5.04 -19.01
CA GLN A 154 26.88 -4.99 -17.78
C GLN A 154 25.89 -6.16 -17.62
N THR A 155 25.49 -6.85 -18.70
CA THR A 155 24.53 -7.96 -18.59
C THR A 155 25.15 -9.31 -18.21
N ALA A 156 26.48 -9.41 -18.11
CA ALA A 156 27.16 -10.69 -17.87
C ALA A 156 27.76 -10.86 -16.46
N ARG A 157 27.68 -9.85 -15.59
CA ARG A 157 28.40 -9.85 -14.29
C ARG A 157 27.53 -10.00 -13.05
N GLU A 158 26.22 -10.18 -13.20
CA GLU A 158 25.30 -10.24 -12.06
C GLU A 158 24.90 -11.67 -11.64
N GLU A 159 25.42 -12.71 -12.30
CA GLU A 159 25.00 -14.11 -12.03
C GLU A 159 25.97 -14.93 -11.15
N THR A 160 27.15 -14.43 -10.77
CA THR A 160 28.17 -15.25 -10.08
C THR A 160 28.45 -14.91 -8.62
N ASN A 161 27.73 -13.97 -8.01
CA ASN A 161 27.98 -13.58 -6.61
C ASN A 161 26.78 -13.80 -5.69
N ARG A 162 26.23 -15.03 -5.70
CA ARG A 162 25.42 -15.54 -4.59
C ARG A 162 26.35 -16.19 -3.57
N PRO A 163 26.68 -15.55 -2.43
CA PRO A 163 27.35 -16.23 -1.35
C PRO A 163 26.39 -17.28 -0.77
N LEU A 164 26.83 -18.54 -0.81
CA LEU A 164 26.29 -19.63 -0.02
C LEU A 164 26.51 -19.31 1.46
N SER A 165 25.53 -18.69 2.12
CA SER A 165 25.49 -18.62 3.58
C SER A 165 24.88 -19.90 4.12
N SER A 166 25.76 -20.89 4.28
CA SER A 166 25.56 -22.09 5.06
C SER A 166 25.91 -21.82 6.54
N VAL A 167 25.12 -22.43 7.44
CA VAL A 167 25.53 -22.98 8.76
C VAL A 167 26.03 -22.02 9.86
N ALA A 168 25.23 -21.95 10.94
CA ALA A 168 25.61 -22.09 12.37
C ALA A 168 24.36 -21.67 13.19
N ARG A 169 23.68 -22.46 14.05
CA ARG A 169 24.06 -23.38 15.12
C ARG A 169 25.12 -22.84 16.08
N GLY A 170 24.65 -22.07 17.05
CA GLY A 170 25.15 -21.90 18.42
C GLY A 170 23.95 -21.33 19.20
N SER A 171 23.39 -21.90 20.27
CA SER A 171 23.93 -22.60 21.44
C SER A 171 24.93 -21.76 22.21
N GLY A 172 24.53 -21.39 23.43
CA GLY A 172 25.25 -20.51 24.36
C GLY A 172 24.53 -19.16 24.49
N GLU A 173 24.32 -18.57 25.65
CA GLU A 173 24.66 -18.95 27.02
C GLU A 173 23.92 -17.96 27.92
N ALA A 174 23.50 -18.42 29.10
CA ALA A 174 22.89 -17.59 30.12
C ALA A 174 23.82 -16.44 30.55
N ARG A 175 23.31 -15.21 30.53
CA ARG A 175 23.81 -14.13 31.39
C ARG A 175 22.66 -13.36 32.00
N ASP A 176 22.33 -13.87 33.18
CA ASP A 176 22.03 -13.13 34.40
C ASP A 176 22.75 -11.77 34.44
N ALA A 177 21.99 -10.69 34.46
CA ALA A 177 22.44 -9.35 34.82
C ALA A 177 21.22 -8.47 35.13
N THR A 178 20.74 -8.61 36.36
CA THR A 178 20.00 -7.57 37.09
C THR A 178 20.80 -6.26 37.04
N PRO A 179 20.12 -5.11 36.88
CA PRO A 179 20.37 -4.08 37.86
C PRO A 179 19.06 -3.56 38.46
N ASP A 180 19.02 -3.65 39.78
CA ASP A 180 18.19 -2.87 40.67
C ASP A 180 18.23 -1.39 40.26
N ASN A 181 17.08 -0.82 39.95
CA ASN A 181 16.91 0.62 39.92
C ASN A 181 15.48 1.00 40.33
N ALA A 182 15.27 1.01 41.64
CA ALA A 182 14.35 1.89 42.36
C ALA A 182 15.22 2.61 43.41
N PRO A 183 14.91 3.85 43.89
CA PRO A 183 13.56 4.37 44.11
C PRO A 183 13.36 5.88 43.83
N SER A 184 12.12 6.30 43.59
CA SER A 184 11.59 7.65 43.95
C SER A 184 10.07 7.63 43.73
N ALA A 185 9.18 7.56 44.73
CA ALA A 185 8.81 8.59 45.71
C ALA A 185 8.73 9.99 45.05
N ALA A 186 7.63 10.74 45.02
CA ALA A 186 6.31 10.62 45.64
C ALA A 186 5.35 11.63 44.91
N PRO A 187 4.30 12.22 45.53
CA PRO A 187 2.92 12.14 45.08
C PRO A 187 2.35 13.48 44.54
N GLY A 188 1.18 13.43 43.91
CA GLY A 188 0.47 14.64 43.49
C GLY A 188 -0.91 14.34 42.93
N GLU A 189 -1.84 13.93 43.80
CA GLU A 189 -3.27 14.11 43.58
C GLU A 189 -3.61 15.60 43.73
N PRO A 190 -4.45 16.14 42.85
CA PRO A 190 -5.42 17.13 43.28
C PRO A 190 -6.83 16.54 43.27
N ASP A 191 -7.38 16.45 44.47
CA ASP A 191 -8.82 16.49 44.76
C ASP A 191 -9.50 17.58 43.92
N VAL A 192 -10.51 17.19 43.14
CA VAL A 192 -11.59 18.11 42.77
C VAL A 192 -12.90 17.41 43.09
N ALA A 193 -13.44 17.82 44.23
CA ALA A 193 -14.75 17.49 44.76
C ALA A 193 -15.88 18.20 43.99
N ALA A 194 -17.09 17.67 44.20
CA ALA A 194 -18.41 18.33 44.06
C ALA A 194 -18.87 18.62 42.61
N GLU A 195 -20.11 18.43 42.18
CA GLU A 195 -21.46 18.38 42.77
C GLU A 195 -22.34 17.59 41.78
N SER A 196 -23.06 16.54 42.19
CA SER A 196 -24.51 16.52 42.48
C SER A 196 -25.43 17.23 41.49
N ASP A 197 -26.38 16.46 40.92
CA ASP A 197 -27.83 16.72 40.85
C ASP A 197 -28.40 15.88 39.68
N ALA A 198 -29.07 14.76 39.93
CA ALA A 198 -30.46 14.60 40.37
C ALA A 198 -31.43 14.42 39.18
N GLU A 199 -32.46 13.60 39.45
CA GLU A 199 -33.64 13.30 38.63
C GLU A 199 -33.43 12.26 37.51
N GLY A 200 -34.03 11.07 37.54
CA GLY A 200 -35.35 10.71 38.07
C GLY A 200 -36.26 10.40 36.89
N SER A 201 -36.16 9.19 36.32
CA SER A 201 -37.19 8.69 35.39
C SER A 201 -37.31 7.17 35.48
N SER A 202 -38.15 6.74 36.41
CA SER A 202 -38.75 5.42 36.47
C SER A 202 -39.61 5.15 35.24
N VAL A 203 -39.26 4.13 34.45
CA VAL A 203 -40.13 3.56 33.40
C VAL A 203 -40.52 2.15 33.82
N PRO A 204 -41.82 1.78 33.72
CA PRO A 204 -42.34 0.57 34.34
C PRO A 204 -41.95 -0.72 33.61
N LEU A 205 -41.67 -1.72 34.44
CA LEU A 205 -41.66 -3.14 34.13
C LEU A 205 -42.94 -3.56 33.39
N SER A 206 -42.78 -4.07 32.17
CA SER A 206 -43.86 -4.80 31.48
C SER A 206 -43.32 -6.01 30.72
N SER A 207 -43.75 -7.17 31.21
CA SER A 207 -44.18 -8.33 30.43
C SER A 207 -43.13 -9.23 29.78
N ALA A 208 -42.71 -10.21 30.58
CA ALA A 208 -42.84 -11.65 30.28
C ALA A 208 -42.75 -12.05 28.80
N ARG A 209 -41.52 -12.27 28.32
CA ARG A 209 -41.28 -13.12 27.13
C ARG A 209 -40.76 -14.48 27.58
N ARG A 210 -41.53 -15.50 27.25
CA ARG A 210 -41.29 -16.92 27.50
C ARG A 210 -39.89 -17.32 27.01
N SER A 211 -39.10 -17.83 27.94
CA SER A 211 -37.84 -18.53 27.67
C SER A 211 -38.13 -19.81 26.88
N ALA A 212 -37.76 -19.83 25.61
CA ALA A 212 -37.55 -21.08 24.89
C ALA A 212 -36.18 -21.66 25.31
N PRO A 213 -36.04 -22.99 25.46
CA PRO A 213 -34.76 -23.59 25.81
C PRO A 213 -33.77 -23.39 24.66
N ILE A 214 -32.79 -22.52 24.89
CA ILE A 214 -31.63 -22.35 24.02
C ILE A 214 -30.84 -23.67 24.11
N ALA A 215 -30.83 -24.42 23.01
CA ALA A 215 -29.98 -25.59 22.86
C ALA A 215 -28.54 -25.18 23.14
N ALA A 216 -27.91 -25.86 24.09
CA ALA A 216 -26.52 -25.64 24.46
C ALA A 216 -25.64 -25.68 23.20
N PRO A 217 -24.77 -24.66 22.96
CA PRO A 217 -23.83 -24.72 21.85
C PRO A 217 -22.91 -25.91 22.09
N SER A 218 -23.07 -26.92 21.25
CA SER A 218 -22.20 -28.09 21.21
C SER A 218 -20.76 -27.59 21.10
N ALA A 219 -19.96 -27.85 22.14
CA ALA A 219 -18.58 -27.44 22.26
C ALA A 219 -17.77 -28.10 21.13
N SER A 220 -17.74 -27.45 19.97
CA SER A 220 -16.90 -27.84 18.85
C SER A 220 -15.47 -27.60 19.30
N ALA A 221 -14.76 -28.68 19.59
CA ALA A 221 -13.37 -28.67 20.01
C ALA A 221 -12.56 -27.83 19.01
N SER A 222 -12.26 -26.59 19.40
CA SER A 222 -11.50 -25.67 18.58
C SER A 222 -10.10 -26.26 18.40
N LYS A 223 -9.78 -26.69 17.18
CA LYS A 223 -8.41 -27.06 16.85
C LYS A 223 -7.48 -25.91 17.27
N PRO A 224 -6.35 -26.20 17.94
CA PRO A 224 -5.40 -25.16 18.31
C PRO A 224 -5.00 -24.39 17.04
N ARG A 225 -5.24 -23.07 17.05
CA ARG A 225 -4.90 -22.22 15.91
C ARG A 225 -3.37 -22.23 15.72
N PRO A 226 -2.90 -22.36 14.48
CA PRO A 226 -1.47 -22.31 14.21
C PRO A 226 -0.91 -20.93 14.60
N PRO A 227 0.37 -20.86 15.03
CA PRO A 227 1.01 -19.59 15.31
C PRO A 227 0.99 -18.68 14.07
N MET A 228 0.80 -17.38 14.26
CA MET A 228 0.64 -16.38 13.19
C MET A 228 1.69 -16.48 12.07
N ARG A 229 2.93 -16.87 12.42
CA ARG A 229 4.03 -17.09 11.46
C ARG A 229 3.74 -18.23 10.47
N GLU A 230 3.08 -19.30 10.90
CA GLU A 230 2.67 -20.41 10.03
C GLU A 230 1.50 -20.01 9.13
N SER A 231 0.54 -19.25 9.66
CA SER A 231 -0.56 -18.67 8.88
C SER A 231 -0.05 -17.78 7.74
N LEU A 232 0.95 -16.94 8.02
CA LEU A 232 1.59 -16.09 7.01
C LEU A 232 2.35 -16.90 5.95
N LYS A 233 3.09 -17.95 6.34
CA LYS A 233 3.76 -18.84 5.38
C LYS A 233 2.76 -19.58 4.49
N ALA A 234 1.65 -20.04 5.06
CA ALA A 234 0.59 -20.70 4.30
C ALA A 234 -0.09 -19.74 3.32
N ALA A 235 -0.29 -18.47 3.70
CA ALA A 235 -0.82 -17.42 2.84
C ALA A 235 0.14 -17.10 1.67
N ASP A 236 1.45 -16.94 1.92
CA ASP A 236 2.46 -16.72 0.87
C ASP A 236 2.48 -17.88 -0.15
N ALA A 237 2.44 -19.12 0.34
CA ALA A 237 2.41 -20.31 -0.52
C ALA A 237 1.11 -20.42 -1.36
N ARG A 238 -0.01 -19.86 -0.88
CA ARG A 238 -1.25 -19.75 -1.66
C ARG A 238 -1.13 -18.66 -2.73
N LEU A 239 -0.64 -17.48 -2.36
CA LEU A 239 -0.44 -16.37 -3.29
C LEU A 239 0.47 -16.76 -4.47
N ARG A 240 1.60 -17.42 -4.19
CA ARG A 240 2.51 -17.91 -5.24
C ARG A 240 1.84 -18.90 -6.20
N ARG A 241 0.97 -19.77 -5.68
CA ARG A 241 0.23 -20.74 -6.51
C ARG A 241 -0.78 -20.06 -7.43
N CYS A 242 -1.48 -19.03 -6.95
CA CYS A 242 -2.42 -18.28 -7.77
C CYS A 242 -1.72 -17.47 -8.87
N VAL A 243 -0.59 -16.82 -8.54
CA VAL A 243 0.25 -16.14 -9.53
C VAL A 243 0.72 -17.12 -10.62
N ALA A 244 1.15 -18.32 -10.24
CA ALA A 244 1.58 -19.33 -11.20
C ALA A 244 0.46 -19.87 -12.11
N ARG A 245 -0.82 -19.73 -11.70
CA ARG A 245 -1.98 -20.18 -12.50
C ARG A 245 -2.54 -19.11 -13.42
N GLY A 246 -2.06 -17.86 -13.34
CA GLY A 246 -2.63 -16.76 -14.12
C GLY A 246 -4.09 -16.44 -13.75
N GLU A 247 -4.58 -16.94 -12.63
CA GLU A 247 -5.92 -16.64 -12.12
C GLU A 247 -5.89 -15.24 -11.51
N GLY A 248 -6.50 -14.29 -12.21
CA GLY A 248 -6.65 -12.92 -11.75
C GLY A 248 -7.45 -12.87 -10.45
N SER A 249 -6.89 -12.16 -9.46
CA SER A 249 -7.41 -11.85 -8.12
C SER A 249 -7.54 -13.00 -7.11
N VAL A 250 -6.82 -12.87 -5.99
CA VAL A 250 -6.95 -13.71 -4.79
C VAL A 250 -7.52 -12.86 -3.67
N PHE A 251 -8.66 -13.26 -3.11
CA PHE A 251 -9.17 -12.71 -1.86
C PHE A 251 -8.46 -13.41 -0.70
N VAL A 252 -7.72 -12.64 0.10
CA VAL A 252 -7.15 -13.14 1.36
C VAL A 252 -8.05 -12.65 2.49
N GLU A 253 -8.90 -13.55 2.99
CA GLU A 253 -9.73 -13.29 4.16
C GLU A 253 -8.87 -13.47 5.43
N PHE A 254 -8.55 -12.38 6.11
CA PHE A 254 -7.90 -12.41 7.41
C PHE A 254 -8.97 -12.33 8.50
N ALA A 255 -9.22 -13.44 9.19
CA ALA A 255 -9.96 -13.42 10.44
C ALA A 255 -9.05 -12.88 11.55
N VAL A 256 -9.24 -11.60 11.90
CA VAL A 256 -8.64 -10.99 13.09
C VAL A 256 -9.70 -11.06 14.19
N GLU A 257 -9.45 -11.88 15.21
CA GLU A 257 -10.18 -11.87 16.49
C GLU A 257 -9.44 -11.01 17.51
#